data_AF-A0A2B7WI86-F1
#
_entry.id   AF-A0A2B7WI86-F1
#
_cell.length_a   1.000
_cell.length_b   1.000
_cell.length_c   1.000
_cell.angle_alpha   90.00
_cell.angle_beta   90.00
_cell.angle_gamma   90.00
#
_symmetry.space_group_name_H-M   'P 1'
#
loop_
_entity.id
_entity.type
_entity.pdbx_description
1 polymer ?
#
loop_
_entity_poly.entity_id
_entity_poly.type
_entity_poly.pdbx_seq_one_letter_code
_entity_poly.pdbx_strand_id
1 'polypeptide(L)'
;MSPSLSLSRVSRTFRTLVHRKKGPKETISSSPLCNLPRELLLGISTFLNSSSLCSLRLTCKLLYDLTLPQFGQKYLETVKTDLSLASLQRLDTLSKDVRLCPHVRSLCIDGTDEDVLGSGLEWERNASELVITSQESVQRWQDTLLRLGNCQSFHLHKHFTTDSPRPANILTPCDTVTIFFGIIAAIERPLRELSILFKPPNCTGANRIDMSRVDKGLLREPKFITTCSSLEALAFTFAMETDDEVDFVIELLRHAPHLQRLRIDADYGDHSTTLMSRLYSSQLTFSLRELTLETAHIGSADALNEFLASFEHSLAKVSFAAIHIDSGEWASVFRNLSKFPSLTDVSTYFLGQAGSQRIHFPAVLQDPVVDPVLRTKFSYTVKKFRQGQRTLVVSYSGPGIDIALEKLAAYATHYSLTG
;
A
#
# COMPACT_ATOMS: atom_id res chain seq x y z
N MET A 1 -2.52 10.87 -1.89
CA MET A 1 -2.92 10.38 -3.22
C MET A 1 -1.92 10.91 -4.24
N SER A 2 -0.88 10.12 -4.54
CA SER A 2 0.05 10.43 -5.64
C SER A 2 -0.67 10.22 -6.97
N PRO A 3 -0.60 11.15 -7.94
CA PRO A 3 -1.19 10.94 -9.25
C PRO A 3 -0.34 9.92 -10.01
N SER A 4 -0.66 8.63 -9.85
CA SER A 4 -0.14 7.59 -10.74
C SER A 4 -0.68 7.84 -12.15
N LEU A 5 0.22 7.99 -13.13
CA LEU A 5 -0.18 8.15 -14.52
C LEU A 5 -0.79 6.84 -15.03
N SER A 6 -2.06 6.86 -15.38
CA SER A 6 -2.56 5.90 -16.37
C SER A 6 -2.01 6.32 -17.73
N LEU A 7 -1.03 5.56 -18.21
CA LEU A 7 -0.35 5.83 -19.49
C LEU A 7 -1.26 5.64 -20.72
N SER A 8 -2.54 5.26 -20.55
CA SER A 8 -3.51 5.10 -21.63
C SER A 8 -3.89 6.42 -22.30
N ARG A 9 -3.82 7.56 -21.59
CA ARG A 9 -4.32 8.84 -22.14
C ARG A 9 -3.33 9.64 -22.99
N VAL A 10 -2.04 9.27 -23.05
CA VAL A 10 -1.04 10.02 -23.84
C VAL A 10 -0.94 9.50 -25.29
N SER A 11 -1.58 8.37 -25.62
CA SER A 11 -1.43 7.68 -26.92
C SER A 11 -2.20 8.33 -28.09
N ARG A 12 -3.25 9.12 -27.83
CA ARG A 12 -4.12 9.63 -28.92
C ARG A 12 -3.63 10.87 -29.65
N THR A 13 -2.61 11.57 -29.16
CA THR A 13 -2.07 12.78 -29.83
C THR A 13 -0.90 12.49 -30.78
N PHE A 14 -0.61 11.21 -31.06
CA PHE A 14 0.64 10.79 -31.71
C PHE A 14 0.59 10.62 -33.24
N ARG A 15 -0.45 11.10 -33.92
CA ARG A 15 -0.53 11.05 -35.40
C ARG A 15 -0.91 12.40 -35.97
N THR A 16 0.09 13.20 -36.31
CA THR A 16 0.20 14.05 -37.52
C THR A 16 1.15 15.21 -37.25
N LEU A 17 2.36 15.16 -37.83
CA LEU A 17 3.08 16.30 -38.43
C LEU A 17 4.51 15.87 -38.77
N VAL A 18 4.64 15.16 -39.89
CA VAL A 18 5.89 15.11 -40.64
C VAL A 18 5.62 15.75 -41.99
N HIS A 19 5.98 17.02 -42.14
CA HIS A 19 6.45 17.50 -43.43
C HIS A 19 7.63 18.46 -43.26
N ARG A 20 8.72 18.02 -43.87
CA ARG A 20 10.05 18.63 -43.95
C ARG A 20 10.00 19.82 -44.92
N LYS A 21 10.47 20.99 -44.51
CA LYS A 21 10.98 22.03 -45.42
C LYS A 21 12.34 22.53 -44.91
N LYS A 22 13.32 22.56 -45.83
CA LYS A 22 14.70 22.96 -45.60
C LYS A 22 14.88 24.46 -45.89
N GLY A 23 15.60 25.15 -45.00
CA GLY A 23 16.38 26.38 -45.24
C GLY A 23 15.90 27.60 -44.44
N PRO A 24 16.75 28.64 -44.20
CA PRO A 24 18.21 28.72 -44.12
C PRO A 24 18.69 28.95 -42.66
N LYS A 25 20.01 29.09 -42.44
CA LYS A 25 20.68 29.20 -41.12
C LYS A 25 20.01 30.19 -40.15
N GLU A 26 19.23 29.68 -39.21
CA GLU A 26 18.74 30.43 -38.05
C GLU A 26 19.82 30.45 -36.96
N THR A 27 20.17 31.65 -36.50
CA THR A 27 20.77 31.88 -35.19
C THR A 27 19.98 31.10 -34.15
N ILE A 28 20.66 30.30 -33.33
CA ILE A 28 20.05 29.51 -32.25
C ILE A 28 19.42 30.49 -31.25
N SER A 29 18.16 30.83 -31.48
CA SER A 29 17.34 31.59 -30.54
C SER A 29 17.12 30.68 -29.34
N SER A 30 17.88 30.91 -28.26
CA SER A 30 17.57 30.27 -26.99
C SER A 30 16.20 30.75 -26.57
N SER A 31 15.28 29.83 -26.31
CA SER A 31 13.97 30.17 -25.75
C SER A 31 14.17 31.10 -24.54
N PRO A 32 13.39 32.19 -24.38
CA PRO A 32 13.50 33.09 -23.24
C PRO A 32 13.44 32.37 -21.89
N LEU A 33 12.75 31.22 -21.85
CA LEU A 33 12.70 30.33 -20.68
C LEU A 33 14.07 29.76 -20.31
N CYS A 34 14.94 29.50 -21.29
CA CYS A 34 16.30 28.99 -21.05
C CYS A 34 17.23 30.04 -20.42
N ASN A 35 16.82 31.32 -20.40
CA ASN A 35 17.57 32.39 -19.76
C ASN A 35 17.18 32.60 -18.28
N LEU A 36 16.17 31.87 -17.79
CA LEU A 36 15.78 31.92 -16.39
C LEU A 36 16.80 31.15 -15.52
N PRO A 37 17.09 31.63 -14.29
CA PRO A 37 17.84 30.87 -13.30
C PRO A 37 17.28 29.46 -13.10
N ARG A 38 18.19 28.50 -12.87
CA ARG A 38 17.84 27.09 -12.68
C ARG A 38 16.81 26.89 -11.57
N GLU A 39 16.94 27.64 -10.49
CA GLU A 39 16.06 27.59 -9.32
C GLU A 39 14.63 27.99 -9.70
N LEU A 40 14.46 29.01 -10.55
CA LEU A 40 13.13 29.44 -11.01
C LEU A 40 12.53 28.41 -11.96
N LEU A 41 13.32 27.81 -12.86
CA LEU A 41 12.85 26.75 -13.75
C LEU A 41 12.40 25.51 -12.97
N LEU A 42 13.20 25.09 -11.99
CA LEU A 42 12.87 23.99 -11.08
C LEU A 42 11.66 24.32 -10.21
N GLY A 43 11.51 25.59 -9.80
CA GLY A 43 10.34 26.08 -9.08
C GLY A 43 9.08 26.01 -9.94
N ILE A 44 9.13 26.49 -11.18
CA ILE A 44 8.00 26.41 -12.11
C ILE A 44 7.56 24.96 -12.31
N SER A 45 8.49 24.03 -12.53
CA SER A 45 8.15 22.63 -12.78
C SER A 45 7.50 21.91 -11.59
N THR A 46 7.69 22.35 -10.34
CA THR A 46 6.97 21.76 -9.20
C THR A 46 5.45 22.05 -9.27
N PHE A 47 5.08 23.24 -9.77
CA PHE A 47 3.69 23.68 -9.92
C PHE A 47 3.01 23.15 -11.19
N LEU A 48 3.75 22.55 -12.13
CA LEU A 48 3.17 21.98 -13.34
C LEU A 48 2.48 20.64 -13.07
N ASN A 49 1.33 20.45 -13.72
CA ASN A 49 0.70 19.14 -13.84
C ASN A 49 1.49 18.24 -14.82
N SER A 50 1.12 16.96 -14.92
CA SER A 50 1.86 15.97 -15.71
C SER A 50 1.97 16.35 -17.19
N SER A 51 0.84 16.74 -17.79
CA SER A 51 0.77 17.12 -19.20
C SER A 51 1.65 18.34 -19.48
N SER A 52 1.52 19.40 -18.67
CA SER A 52 2.30 20.62 -18.82
C SER A 52 3.80 20.40 -18.58
N LEU A 53 4.18 19.55 -17.61
CA LEU A 53 5.58 19.22 -17.38
C LEU A 53 6.17 18.43 -18.55
N CYS A 54 5.42 17.47 -19.10
CA CYS A 54 5.81 16.76 -20.32
C CYS A 54 6.02 17.73 -21.48
N SER A 55 5.07 18.65 -21.71
CA SER A 55 5.22 19.66 -22.76
C SER A 55 6.45 20.54 -22.54
N LEU A 56 6.69 21.01 -21.32
CA LEU A 56 7.88 21.81 -20.98
C LEU A 56 9.17 21.05 -21.27
N ARG A 57 9.26 19.78 -20.86
CA ARG A 57 10.42 18.91 -21.13
C ARG A 57 10.71 18.75 -22.61
N LEU A 58 9.67 18.70 -23.44
CA LEU A 58 9.80 18.48 -24.87
C LEU A 58 10.12 19.76 -25.66
N THR A 59 10.15 20.93 -25.01
CA THR A 59 10.49 22.20 -25.69
C THR A 59 11.96 22.27 -26.10
N CYS A 60 12.89 21.85 -25.25
CA CYS A 60 14.33 21.81 -25.56
C CYS A 60 15.10 20.84 -24.65
N LYS A 61 16.31 20.48 -25.06
CA LYS A 61 17.20 19.57 -24.31
C LYS A 61 17.57 20.10 -22.93
N LEU A 62 17.81 21.40 -22.79
CA LEU A 62 18.15 22.01 -21.49
C LEU A 62 17.01 21.81 -20.48
N LEU A 63 15.78 22.12 -20.88
CA LEU A 63 14.61 21.97 -20.00
C LEU A 63 14.30 20.49 -19.73
N TYR A 64 14.54 19.61 -20.70
CA TYR A 64 14.48 18.17 -20.47
C TYR A 64 15.43 17.75 -19.35
N ASP A 65 16.72 18.08 -19.47
CA ASP A 65 17.76 17.64 -18.53
C ASP A 65 17.57 18.28 -17.15
N LEU A 66 17.20 19.56 -17.09
CA LEU A 66 16.97 20.28 -15.83
C LEU A 66 15.78 19.73 -15.05
N THR A 67 14.66 19.44 -15.72
CA THR A 67 13.43 18.97 -15.05
C THR A 67 13.39 17.46 -14.88
N LEU A 68 14.40 16.74 -15.36
CA LEU A 68 14.48 15.28 -15.30
C LEU A 68 14.35 14.69 -13.90
N PRO A 69 15.11 15.14 -12.89
CA PRO A 69 15.01 14.56 -11.56
C PRO A 69 13.61 14.70 -10.94
N GLN A 70 12.99 15.87 -11.11
CA GLN A 70 11.65 16.15 -10.59
C GLN A 70 10.57 15.36 -11.31
N PHE A 71 10.69 15.21 -12.63
CA PHE A 71 9.78 14.36 -13.40
C PHE A 71 9.91 12.89 -12.96
N GLY A 72 11.14 12.41 -12.83
CA GLY A 72 11.42 11.05 -12.38
C GLY A 72 10.81 10.79 -11.00
N GLN A 73 11.05 11.68 -10.04
CA GLN A 73 10.48 11.57 -8.70
C GLN A 73 8.95 11.65 -8.70
N LYS A 74 8.35 12.57 -9.46
CA LYS A 74 6.90 12.80 -9.41
C LYS A 74 6.10 11.75 -10.19
N TYR A 75 6.67 11.14 -11.23
CA TYR A 75 5.92 10.33 -12.20
C TYR A 75 6.48 8.94 -12.46
N LEU A 76 7.75 8.68 -12.14
CA LEU A 76 8.39 7.38 -12.35
C LEU A 76 8.73 6.66 -11.04
N GLU A 77 8.59 7.31 -9.89
CA GLU A 77 8.81 6.69 -8.57
C GLU A 77 8.00 5.42 -8.41
N THR A 78 6.73 5.43 -8.84
CA THR A 78 5.86 4.26 -8.87
C THR A 78 5.39 3.98 -10.30
N VAL A 79 5.74 2.82 -10.84
CA VAL A 79 5.33 2.36 -12.16
C VAL A 79 4.23 1.31 -12.02
N LYS A 80 3.25 1.32 -12.93
CA LYS A 80 2.16 0.33 -12.97
C LYS A 80 2.40 -0.68 -14.08
N THR A 81 2.05 -1.93 -13.84
CA THR A 81 2.00 -2.99 -14.86
C THR A 81 0.83 -3.92 -14.62
N ASP A 82 0.18 -4.35 -15.69
CA ASP A 82 -0.86 -5.41 -15.69
C ASP A 82 -0.27 -6.76 -16.12
N LEU A 83 1.06 -6.85 -16.25
CA LEU A 83 1.80 -8.00 -16.76
C LEU A 83 1.47 -8.38 -18.21
N SER A 84 0.69 -7.59 -18.95
CA SER A 84 0.47 -7.79 -20.38
C SER A 84 1.76 -7.67 -21.17
N LEU A 85 1.82 -8.28 -22.36
CA LEU A 85 2.95 -8.15 -23.27
C LEU A 85 3.30 -6.67 -23.54
N ALA A 86 2.29 -5.85 -23.81
CA ALA A 86 2.47 -4.42 -24.06
C ALA A 86 3.01 -3.68 -22.82
N SER A 87 2.51 -4.02 -21.62
CA SER A 87 3.02 -3.43 -20.38
C SER A 87 4.45 -3.85 -20.06
N LEU A 88 4.78 -5.12 -20.22
CA LEU A 88 6.15 -5.61 -20.00
C LEU A 88 7.14 -5.03 -21.02
N GLN A 89 6.76 -4.85 -22.29
CA GLN A 89 7.59 -4.17 -23.29
C GLN A 89 7.88 -2.70 -22.93
N ARG A 90 6.89 -2.00 -22.38
CA ARG A 90 7.08 -0.62 -21.87
C ARG A 90 8.02 -0.61 -20.66
N LEU A 91 7.84 -1.55 -19.73
CA LEU A 91 8.69 -1.66 -18.54
C LEU A 91 10.12 -2.03 -18.92
N ASP A 92 10.30 -2.93 -19.89
CA ASP A 92 11.62 -3.29 -20.44
C ASP A 92 12.30 -2.07 -21.08
N THR A 93 11.58 -1.31 -21.90
CA THR A 93 12.10 -0.06 -22.50
C THR A 93 12.53 0.94 -21.42
N LEU A 94 11.71 1.12 -20.38
CA LEU A 94 12.02 1.99 -19.24
C LEU A 94 13.26 1.50 -18.48
N SER A 95 13.38 0.19 -18.27
CA SER A 95 14.50 -0.42 -17.55
C SER A 95 15.86 -0.25 -18.25
N LYS A 96 15.83 -0.07 -19.59
CA LYS A 96 17.03 0.16 -20.42
C LYS A 96 17.43 1.63 -20.53
N ASP A 97 16.55 2.57 -20.16
CA ASP A 97 16.90 3.99 -20.16
C ASP A 97 17.68 4.35 -18.88
N VAL A 98 18.99 4.50 -19.02
CA VAL A 98 19.95 4.82 -17.95
C VAL A 98 19.58 6.08 -17.17
N ARG A 99 18.83 7.00 -17.77
CA ARG A 99 18.42 8.26 -17.14
C ARG A 99 17.11 8.14 -16.37
N LEU A 100 16.23 7.22 -16.76
CA LEU A 100 14.90 7.06 -16.18
C LEU A 100 14.83 5.92 -15.17
N CYS A 101 15.51 4.80 -15.45
CA CYS A 101 15.47 3.61 -14.60
C CYS A 101 15.87 3.87 -13.13
N PRO A 102 16.80 4.78 -12.78
CA PRO A 102 17.16 5.01 -11.38
C PRO A 102 16.04 5.69 -10.58
N HIS A 103 15.06 6.29 -11.25
CA HIS A 103 13.92 6.93 -10.61
C HIS A 103 12.81 5.95 -10.22
N VAL A 104 12.82 4.72 -10.74
CA VAL A 104 11.81 3.71 -10.43
C VAL A 104 12.13 3.06 -9.08
N ARG A 105 11.24 3.22 -8.10
CA ARG A 105 11.39 2.71 -6.74
C ARG A 105 10.34 1.69 -6.35
N SER A 106 9.15 1.82 -6.93
CA SER A 106 8.01 0.97 -6.65
C SER A 106 7.35 0.43 -7.92
N LEU A 107 6.88 -0.80 -7.86
CA LEU A 107 6.07 -1.42 -8.91
C LEU A 107 4.69 -1.78 -8.35
N CYS A 108 3.63 -1.28 -8.99
CA CYS A 108 2.26 -1.69 -8.74
C CYS A 108 1.83 -2.67 -9.82
N ILE A 109 1.45 -3.87 -9.41
CA ILE A 109 0.87 -4.89 -10.28
C ILE A 109 -0.64 -4.80 -10.13
N ASP A 110 -1.29 -4.27 -11.16
CA ASP A 110 -2.70 -3.94 -11.15
C ASP A 110 -3.23 -4.10 -12.58
N GLY A 111 -4.33 -4.82 -12.76
CA GLY A 111 -4.94 -4.94 -14.08
C GLY A 111 -5.71 -3.67 -14.42
N THR A 112 -5.79 -3.31 -15.69
CA THR A 112 -6.55 -2.11 -16.10
C THR A 112 -8.01 -2.47 -16.39
N ASP A 113 -8.95 -1.54 -16.22
CA ASP A 113 -10.40 -1.76 -16.46
C ASP A 113 -10.73 -2.36 -17.84
N GLU A 114 -9.80 -2.26 -18.80
CA GLU A 114 -9.96 -2.74 -20.18
C GLU A 114 -9.09 -3.98 -20.52
N ASP A 115 -8.11 -4.35 -19.68
CA ASP A 115 -7.15 -5.43 -19.98
C ASP A 115 -7.06 -6.50 -18.89
N VAL A 116 -7.20 -7.76 -19.32
CA VAL A 116 -6.94 -8.95 -18.51
C VAL A 116 -5.47 -8.99 -18.11
N LEU A 117 -5.18 -9.30 -16.84
CA LEU A 117 -3.82 -9.51 -16.36
C LEU A 117 -3.07 -10.49 -17.27
N GLY A 118 -1.85 -10.13 -17.66
CA GLY A 118 -1.02 -11.00 -18.49
C GLY A 118 -1.47 -11.12 -19.94
N SER A 119 -2.33 -10.23 -20.44
CA SER A 119 -2.84 -10.29 -21.83
C SER A 119 -1.71 -10.29 -22.88
N GLY A 120 -1.90 -11.07 -23.95
CA GLY A 120 -0.91 -11.22 -25.02
C GLY A 120 0.29 -12.11 -24.66
N LEU A 121 0.23 -12.84 -23.55
CA LEU A 121 1.21 -13.86 -23.16
C LEU A 121 0.50 -15.18 -22.86
N GLU A 122 1.22 -16.28 -23.07
CA GLU A 122 0.81 -17.59 -22.60
C GLU A 122 1.37 -17.83 -21.20
N TRP A 123 0.56 -18.44 -20.34
CA TRP A 123 0.88 -18.73 -18.94
C TRP A 123 0.74 -20.23 -18.69
N GLU A 124 1.87 -20.92 -18.76
CA GLU A 124 1.93 -22.36 -18.53
C GLU A 124 1.70 -22.69 -17.05
N ARG A 125 0.96 -23.78 -16.80
CA ARG A 125 0.62 -24.29 -15.47
C ARG A 125 1.10 -25.72 -15.30
N ASN A 126 1.47 -26.08 -14.08
CA ASN A 126 1.81 -27.45 -13.73
C ASN A 126 0.56 -28.30 -13.46
N ALA A 127 0.75 -29.58 -13.13
CA ALA A 127 -0.35 -30.52 -12.82
C ALA A 127 -1.19 -30.12 -11.59
N SER A 128 -0.67 -29.23 -10.74
CA SER A 128 -1.37 -28.66 -9.58
C SER A 128 -2.01 -27.30 -9.90
N GLU A 129 -2.12 -26.94 -11.18
CA GLU A 129 -2.67 -25.67 -11.68
C GLU A 129 -1.89 -24.41 -11.27
N LEU A 130 -0.70 -24.53 -10.67
CA LEU A 130 0.17 -23.42 -10.34
C LEU A 130 0.93 -22.94 -11.58
N VAL A 131 1.14 -21.63 -11.69
CA VAL A 131 1.92 -21.04 -12.78
C VAL A 131 3.39 -21.47 -12.68
N ILE A 132 3.95 -21.95 -13.79
CA ILE A 132 5.36 -22.34 -13.87
C ILE A 132 6.24 -21.09 -13.86
N THR A 133 7.13 -20.95 -12.88
CA THR A 133 7.98 -19.75 -12.72
C THR A 133 9.18 -19.73 -13.67
N SER A 134 9.53 -20.84 -14.30
CA SER A 134 10.67 -20.96 -15.23
C SER A 134 10.37 -20.65 -16.70
N GLN A 135 9.17 -20.15 -17.03
CA GLN A 135 8.74 -19.87 -18.40
C GLN A 135 9.26 -18.50 -18.92
N GLU A 136 9.28 -18.34 -20.26
CA GLU A 136 9.83 -17.14 -20.92
C GLU A 136 9.18 -15.83 -20.44
N SER A 137 7.85 -15.82 -20.28
CA SER A 137 7.09 -14.67 -19.80
C SER A 137 7.58 -14.18 -18.42
N VAL A 138 7.90 -15.12 -17.52
CA VAL A 138 8.41 -14.82 -16.17
C VAL A 138 9.87 -14.37 -16.24
N GLN A 139 10.70 -15.04 -17.05
CA GLN A 139 12.10 -14.65 -17.24
C GLN A 139 12.23 -13.22 -17.77
N ARG A 140 11.37 -12.82 -18.72
CA ARG A 140 11.36 -11.44 -19.25
C ARG A 140 11.07 -10.42 -18.16
N TRP A 141 10.17 -10.75 -17.23
CA TRP A 141 9.88 -9.89 -16.09
C TRP A 141 11.04 -9.86 -15.09
N GLN A 142 11.64 -11.01 -14.79
CA GLN A 142 12.84 -11.11 -13.96
C GLN A 142 13.99 -10.25 -14.49
N ASP A 143 14.32 -10.36 -15.79
CA ASP A 143 15.37 -9.58 -16.44
C ASP A 143 15.10 -8.07 -16.34
N THR A 144 13.84 -7.69 -16.46
CA THR A 144 13.41 -6.28 -16.35
C THR A 144 13.58 -5.77 -14.93
N LEU A 145 13.17 -6.55 -13.92
CA LEU A 145 13.35 -6.20 -12.51
C LEU A 145 14.82 -6.18 -12.08
N LEU A 146 15.66 -7.03 -12.65
CA LEU A 146 17.11 -6.99 -12.45
C LEU A 146 17.71 -5.65 -12.89
N ARG A 147 17.25 -5.08 -14.01
CA ARG A 147 17.68 -3.77 -14.51
C ARG A 147 17.15 -2.61 -13.65
N LEU A 148 16.00 -2.78 -13.01
CA LEU A 148 15.41 -1.78 -12.10
C LEU A 148 16.02 -1.88 -10.69
N GLY A 149 17.31 -1.56 -10.59
CA GLY A 149 18.14 -1.73 -9.38
C GLY A 149 17.70 -0.95 -8.14
N ASN A 150 16.88 0.10 -8.31
CA ASN A 150 16.32 0.89 -7.20
C ASN A 150 14.88 0.48 -6.83
N CYS A 151 14.26 -0.42 -7.59
CA CYS A 151 12.91 -0.89 -7.31
C CYS A 151 12.94 -1.91 -6.16
N GLN A 152 12.41 -1.52 -4.99
CA GLN A 152 12.44 -2.30 -3.75
C GLN A 152 11.08 -2.34 -3.03
N SER A 153 10.07 -1.67 -3.58
CA SER A 153 8.71 -1.62 -3.05
C SER A 153 7.73 -2.22 -4.06
N PHE A 154 6.87 -3.13 -3.64
CA PHE A 154 5.97 -3.84 -4.54
C PHE A 154 4.56 -3.89 -3.98
N HIS A 155 3.58 -3.62 -4.83
CA HIS A 155 2.16 -3.62 -4.47
C HIS A 155 1.39 -4.49 -5.45
N LEU A 156 0.77 -5.55 -4.95
CA LEU A 156 -0.03 -6.49 -5.73
C LEU A 156 -1.51 -6.18 -5.49
N HIS A 157 -2.25 -5.84 -6.55
CA HIS A 157 -3.66 -5.49 -6.46
C HIS A 157 -4.54 -6.58 -7.06
N LYS A 158 -5.75 -6.75 -6.50
CA LYS A 158 -6.77 -7.59 -7.13
C LYS A 158 -7.39 -6.82 -8.30
N HIS A 159 -7.24 -7.39 -9.49
CA HIS A 159 -7.91 -6.90 -10.68
C HIS A 159 -9.36 -7.42 -10.75
N PHE A 160 -10.30 -6.52 -11.05
CA PHE A 160 -11.72 -6.83 -11.27
C PHE A 160 -11.94 -7.08 -12.76
N THR A 161 -12.00 -8.34 -13.16
CA THR A 161 -12.68 -8.66 -14.42
C THR A 161 -14.15 -8.89 -14.11
N THR A 162 -15.02 -8.52 -15.04
CA THR A 162 -16.43 -8.93 -15.06
C THR A 162 -16.55 -10.47 -15.05
N ASP A 163 -17.66 -10.96 -14.50
CA ASP A 163 -18.00 -12.38 -14.24
C ASP A 163 -18.19 -13.26 -15.49
N SER A 164 -17.47 -12.98 -16.59
CA SER A 164 -17.44 -13.90 -17.72
C SER A 164 -16.67 -15.18 -17.33
N PRO A 165 -17.14 -16.38 -17.73
CA PRO A 165 -16.43 -17.62 -17.47
C PRO A 165 -15.00 -17.52 -18.03
N ARG A 166 -14.03 -17.49 -17.13
CA ARG A 166 -12.63 -17.29 -17.48
C ARG A 166 -12.06 -18.60 -18.03
N PRO A 167 -11.45 -18.63 -19.23
CA PRO A 167 -10.65 -19.77 -19.65
C PRO A 167 -9.53 -20.04 -18.63
N ALA A 168 -9.22 -21.33 -18.41
CA ALA A 168 -8.26 -21.78 -17.38
C ALA A 168 -6.85 -21.16 -17.50
N ASN A 169 -6.49 -20.69 -18.69
CA ASN A 169 -5.17 -20.13 -19.00
C ASN A 169 -5.04 -18.64 -18.70
N ILE A 170 -6.05 -17.99 -18.12
CA ILE A 170 -5.96 -16.58 -17.71
C ILE A 170 -5.16 -16.46 -16.40
N LEU A 171 -4.29 -15.46 -16.36
CA LEU A 171 -3.58 -15.07 -15.15
C LEU A 171 -4.54 -14.41 -14.16
N THR A 172 -4.59 -14.94 -12.94
CA THR A 172 -5.36 -14.37 -11.84
C THR A 172 -4.47 -13.51 -10.95
N PRO A 173 -5.05 -12.60 -10.14
CA PRO A 173 -4.29 -11.86 -9.14
C PRO A 173 -3.47 -12.76 -8.20
N CYS A 174 -4.01 -13.91 -7.80
CA CYS A 174 -3.32 -14.87 -6.94
C CYS A 174 -2.07 -15.47 -7.62
N ASP A 175 -2.14 -15.74 -8.92
CA ASP A 175 -0.97 -16.20 -9.69
C ASP A 175 0.16 -15.17 -9.69
N THR A 176 -0.16 -13.87 -9.61
CA THR A 176 0.87 -12.81 -9.54
C THR A 176 1.69 -12.89 -8.27
N VAL A 177 1.14 -13.42 -7.16
CA VAL A 177 1.89 -13.67 -5.91
C VAL A 177 2.95 -14.72 -6.16
N THR A 178 2.57 -15.87 -6.75
CA THR A 178 3.48 -16.98 -7.08
C THR A 178 4.59 -16.52 -8.03
N ILE A 179 4.24 -15.84 -9.12
CA ILE A 179 5.24 -15.35 -10.07
C ILE A 179 6.17 -14.34 -9.39
N PHE A 180 5.62 -13.39 -8.64
CA PHE A 180 6.42 -12.37 -7.96
C PHE A 180 7.39 -13.01 -6.97
N PHE A 181 6.93 -13.96 -6.15
CA PHE A 181 7.75 -14.65 -5.15
C PHE A 181 8.87 -15.44 -5.82
N GLY A 182 8.58 -16.14 -6.91
CA GLY A 182 9.60 -16.84 -7.70
C GLY A 182 10.66 -15.89 -8.25
N ILE A 183 10.26 -14.72 -8.76
CA ILE A 183 11.20 -13.73 -9.29
C ILE A 183 12.07 -13.13 -8.18
N ILE A 184 11.50 -12.68 -7.07
CA ILE A 184 12.32 -12.06 -6.01
C ILE A 184 13.24 -13.06 -5.31
N ALA A 185 12.84 -14.34 -5.26
CA ALA A 185 13.71 -15.41 -4.82
C ALA A 185 14.88 -15.62 -5.82
N ALA A 186 14.63 -15.50 -7.12
CA ALA A 186 15.68 -15.63 -8.14
C ALA A 186 16.61 -14.40 -8.23
N ILE A 187 16.09 -13.21 -7.95
CA ILE A 187 16.84 -11.94 -8.03
C ILE A 187 17.72 -11.71 -6.79
N GLU A 188 17.31 -12.21 -5.62
CA GLU A 188 18.06 -12.12 -4.36
C GLU A 188 18.42 -10.67 -3.96
N ARG A 189 17.55 -9.71 -4.29
CA ARG A 189 17.73 -8.30 -3.94
C ARG A 189 16.92 -7.93 -2.71
N PRO A 190 17.43 -7.04 -1.84
CA PRO A 190 16.69 -6.56 -0.68
C PRO A 190 15.33 -5.97 -1.06
N LEU A 191 14.29 -6.51 -0.43
CA LEU A 191 12.91 -6.06 -0.55
C LEU A 191 12.55 -5.19 0.65
N ARG A 192 12.19 -3.92 0.42
CA ARG A 192 11.85 -2.98 1.51
C ARG A 192 10.38 -2.99 1.87
N GLU A 193 9.51 -3.08 0.87
CA GLU A 193 8.08 -3.00 1.08
C GLU A 193 7.33 -3.99 0.19
N LEU A 194 6.37 -4.69 0.79
CA LEU A 194 5.47 -5.58 0.08
C LEU A 194 4.03 -5.33 0.56
N SER A 195 3.14 -5.13 -0.40
CA SER A 195 1.70 -4.98 -0.14
C SER A 195 0.89 -5.95 -0.99
N ILE A 196 0.00 -6.72 -0.37
CA ILE A 196 -0.98 -7.58 -1.04
C ILE A 196 -2.37 -6.96 -0.77
N LEU A 197 -2.87 -6.22 -1.75
CA LEU A 197 -3.99 -5.28 -1.66
C LEU A 197 -5.18 -5.77 -2.50
N PHE A 198 -5.79 -6.87 -2.07
CA PHE A 198 -6.82 -7.56 -2.84
C PHE A 198 -8.26 -7.14 -2.51
N LYS A 199 -8.42 -6.20 -1.58
CA LYS A 199 -9.67 -5.48 -1.32
C LYS A 199 -9.63 -4.08 -1.96
N PRO A 200 -10.61 -3.70 -2.78
CA PRO A 200 -10.69 -2.37 -3.35
C PRO A 200 -10.95 -1.29 -2.31
N PRO A 201 -10.59 -0.04 -2.63
CA PRO A 201 -11.06 1.10 -1.87
C PRO A 201 -12.59 1.11 -1.81
N ASN A 202 -13.15 1.23 -0.60
CA ASN A 202 -14.59 1.34 -0.32
C ASN A 202 -15.45 0.11 -0.66
N CYS A 203 -14.84 -1.06 -0.92
CA CYS A 203 -15.55 -2.33 -1.01
C CYS A 203 -15.33 -3.14 0.27
N THR A 204 -16.32 -3.96 0.63
CA THR A 204 -16.26 -4.84 1.80
C THR A 204 -16.82 -6.21 1.49
N GLY A 205 -16.21 -7.25 2.02
CA GLY A 205 -16.65 -8.63 1.89
C GLY A 205 -16.24 -9.29 0.56
N ALA A 206 -16.00 -10.61 0.61
CA ALA A 206 -15.68 -11.48 -0.53
C ALA A 206 -14.36 -11.14 -1.30
N ASN A 207 -13.45 -10.37 -0.70
CA ASN A 207 -12.14 -10.09 -1.28
C ASN A 207 -11.10 -11.15 -0.92
N ARG A 208 -11.39 -12.40 -1.28
CA ARG A 208 -10.58 -13.57 -0.91
C ARG A 208 -9.33 -13.73 -1.78
N ILE A 209 -8.32 -14.39 -1.23
CA ILE A 209 -7.19 -14.94 -1.97
C ILE A 209 -7.47 -16.42 -2.23
N ASP A 210 -7.33 -16.85 -3.48
CA ASP A 210 -7.35 -18.27 -3.80
C ASP A 210 -5.98 -18.88 -3.49
N MET A 211 -5.84 -19.41 -2.27
CA MET A 211 -4.60 -20.02 -1.79
C MET A 211 -4.21 -21.29 -2.56
N SER A 212 -5.12 -21.90 -3.33
CA SER A 212 -4.77 -23.01 -4.22
C SER A 212 -3.90 -22.58 -5.40
N ARG A 213 -3.90 -21.28 -5.73
CA ARG A 213 -3.09 -20.67 -6.80
C ARG A 213 -1.80 -20.02 -6.30
N VAL A 214 -1.56 -20.06 -4.99
CA VAL A 214 -0.36 -19.53 -4.35
C VAL A 214 0.59 -20.68 -4.05
N ASP A 215 1.77 -20.67 -4.65
CA ASP A 215 2.80 -21.68 -4.34
C ASP A 215 3.42 -21.41 -2.96
N LYS A 216 2.86 -22.07 -1.95
CA LYS A 216 3.34 -22.00 -0.55
C LYS A 216 4.76 -22.56 -0.41
N GLY A 217 5.24 -23.38 -1.35
CA GLY A 217 6.61 -23.91 -1.34
C GLY A 217 7.66 -22.80 -1.42
N LEU A 218 7.35 -21.71 -2.13
CA LEU A 218 8.24 -20.55 -2.30
C LEU A 218 8.56 -19.85 -0.97
N LEU A 219 7.63 -19.85 -0.01
CA LEU A 219 7.85 -19.23 1.30
C LEU A 219 9.00 -19.90 2.07
N ARG A 220 9.24 -21.18 1.81
CA ARG A 220 10.28 -21.98 2.47
C ARG A 220 11.63 -21.91 1.76
N GLU A 221 11.70 -21.27 0.60
CA GLU A 221 12.95 -21.18 -0.15
C GLU A 221 13.94 -20.26 0.57
N PRO A 222 15.19 -20.71 0.82
CA PRO A 222 16.18 -19.90 1.52
C PRO A 222 16.45 -18.54 0.86
N LYS A 223 16.38 -18.48 -0.46
CA LYS A 223 16.56 -17.25 -1.24
C LYS A 223 15.43 -16.26 -1.02
N PHE A 224 14.19 -16.76 -1.01
CA PHE A 224 13.01 -15.96 -0.68
C PHE A 224 13.12 -15.38 0.74
N ILE A 225 13.44 -16.23 1.72
CA ILE A 225 13.61 -15.83 3.13
C ILE A 225 14.70 -14.75 3.25
N THR A 226 15.81 -14.91 2.54
CA THR A 226 16.92 -13.93 2.54
C THR A 226 16.46 -12.59 1.97
N THR A 227 15.74 -12.59 0.85
CA THR A 227 15.17 -11.37 0.25
C THR A 227 14.21 -10.66 1.21
N CYS A 228 13.31 -11.41 1.85
CA CYS A 228 12.33 -10.90 2.81
C CYS A 228 12.95 -10.41 4.12
N SER A 229 14.17 -10.84 4.46
CA SER A 229 14.82 -10.44 5.71
C SER A 229 15.01 -8.92 5.86
N SER A 230 15.04 -8.19 4.75
CA SER A 230 15.19 -6.73 4.67
C SER A 230 13.87 -5.95 4.65
N LEU A 231 12.72 -6.63 4.77
CA LEU A 231 11.41 -6.00 4.75
C LEU A 231 11.24 -5.03 5.93
N GLU A 232 10.92 -3.79 5.60
CA GLU A 232 10.62 -2.71 6.55
C GLU A 232 9.11 -2.46 6.65
N ALA A 233 8.34 -2.79 5.60
CA ALA A 233 6.90 -2.56 5.55
C ALA A 233 6.14 -3.73 4.91
N LEU A 234 5.07 -4.17 5.58
CA LEU A 234 4.13 -5.19 5.10
C LEU A 234 2.70 -4.70 5.21
N ALA A 235 1.93 -4.94 4.15
CA ALA A 235 0.51 -4.65 4.11
C ALA A 235 -0.28 -5.82 3.52
N PHE A 236 -1.31 -6.26 4.24
CA PHE A 236 -2.26 -7.27 3.81
C PHE A 236 -3.66 -6.65 3.81
N THR A 237 -4.39 -6.78 2.72
CA THR A 237 -5.74 -6.23 2.59
C THR A 237 -6.60 -7.17 1.77
N PHE A 238 -7.20 -8.15 2.44
CA PHE A 238 -8.07 -9.19 1.87
C PHE A 238 -8.88 -9.89 2.98
N ALA A 239 -9.92 -10.59 2.59
CA ALA A 239 -10.76 -11.34 3.52
C ALA A 239 -10.00 -12.55 4.07
N MET A 240 -9.89 -12.65 5.40
CA MET A 240 -9.27 -13.77 6.12
C MET A 240 -10.34 -14.81 6.46
N GLU A 241 -10.59 -15.76 5.56
CA GLU A 241 -11.69 -16.73 5.65
C GLU A 241 -11.24 -18.16 5.93
N THR A 242 -9.93 -18.42 5.91
CA THR A 242 -9.35 -19.76 6.05
C THR A 242 -8.08 -19.73 6.89
N ASP A 243 -7.75 -20.87 7.51
CA ASP A 243 -6.47 -21.03 8.22
C ASP A 243 -5.26 -20.89 7.29
N ASP A 244 -5.40 -21.29 6.01
CA ASP A 244 -4.36 -21.19 4.99
C ASP A 244 -3.93 -19.74 4.72
N GLU A 245 -4.89 -18.82 4.66
CA GLU A 245 -4.63 -17.38 4.49
C GLU A 245 -3.90 -16.81 5.71
N VAL A 246 -4.29 -17.26 6.90
CA VAL A 246 -3.65 -16.83 8.15
C VAL A 246 -2.23 -17.41 8.28
N ASP A 247 -2.01 -18.68 7.94
CA ASP A 247 -0.68 -19.30 7.92
C ASP A 247 0.26 -18.58 6.96
N PHE A 248 -0.24 -18.26 5.77
CA PHE A 248 0.50 -17.48 4.78
C PHE A 248 0.98 -16.12 5.32
N VAL A 249 0.11 -15.38 6.01
CA VAL A 249 0.46 -14.09 6.63
C VAL A 249 1.49 -14.26 7.74
N ILE A 250 1.29 -15.24 8.63
CA ILE A 250 2.21 -15.50 9.75
C ILE A 250 3.59 -15.93 9.26
N GLU A 251 3.66 -16.77 8.22
CA GLU A 251 4.92 -17.20 7.62
C GLU A 251 5.69 -16.03 7.02
N LEU A 252 5.04 -15.12 6.28
CA LEU A 252 5.67 -13.90 5.77
C LEU A 252 6.19 -12.99 6.88
N LEU A 253 5.43 -12.81 7.96
CA LEU A 253 5.85 -12.00 9.11
C LEU A 253 7.09 -12.57 9.79
N ARG A 254 7.22 -13.90 9.87
CA ARG A 254 8.41 -14.57 10.43
C ARG A 254 9.67 -14.32 9.61
N HIS A 255 9.54 -14.06 8.32
CA HIS A 255 10.67 -13.77 7.44
C HIS A 255 11.10 -12.30 7.44
N ALA A 256 10.41 -11.42 8.18
CA ALA A 256 10.66 -9.97 8.19
C ALA A 256 11.14 -9.47 9.58
N PRO A 257 12.37 -9.80 10.01
CA PRO A 257 12.89 -9.40 11.33
C PRO A 257 13.12 -7.89 11.47
N HIS A 258 13.22 -7.14 10.36
CA HIS A 258 13.40 -5.69 10.36
C HIS A 258 12.10 -4.91 10.14
N LEU A 259 10.94 -5.58 10.28
CA LEU A 259 9.65 -4.97 10.01
C LEU A 259 9.36 -3.80 10.96
N GLN A 260 9.05 -2.64 10.38
CA GLN A 260 8.73 -1.41 11.12
C GLN A 260 7.29 -0.97 10.91
N ARG A 261 6.69 -1.28 9.75
CA ARG A 261 5.31 -0.91 9.43
C ARG A 261 4.49 -2.15 9.11
N LEU A 262 3.42 -2.35 9.85
CA LEU A 262 2.48 -3.44 9.61
C LEU A 262 1.07 -2.90 9.41
N ARG A 263 0.45 -3.25 8.28
CA ARG A 263 -0.95 -2.99 8.00
C ARG A 263 -1.67 -4.31 7.75
N ILE A 264 -2.74 -4.57 8.49
CA ILE A 264 -3.62 -5.72 8.30
C ILE A 264 -5.05 -5.22 8.18
N ASP A 265 -5.65 -5.41 7.02
CA ASP A 265 -7.08 -5.25 6.77
C ASP A 265 -7.65 -6.65 6.48
N ALA A 266 -8.44 -7.18 7.41
CA ALA A 266 -8.97 -8.54 7.34
C ALA A 266 -10.32 -8.64 6.61
N ASP A 267 -10.84 -7.53 6.07
CA ASP A 267 -12.13 -7.42 5.37
C ASP A 267 -13.33 -8.12 6.04
N TYR A 268 -13.37 -8.10 7.38
CA TYR A 268 -14.33 -8.81 8.23
C TYR A 268 -14.36 -10.34 8.08
N GLY A 269 -13.28 -10.94 7.59
CA GLY A 269 -13.18 -12.39 7.45
C GLY A 269 -13.27 -13.12 8.80
N ASP A 270 -13.89 -14.30 8.77
CA ASP A 270 -14.23 -15.08 9.96
C ASP A 270 -12.99 -15.53 10.77
N HIS A 271 -11.84 -15.65 10.12
CA HIS A 271 -10.58 -16.09 10.75
C HIS A 271 -9.71 -14.93 11.24
N SER A 272 -10.24 -13.70 11.27
CA SER A 272 -9.50 -12.55 11.82
C SER A 272 -9.11 -12.72 13.30
N THR A 273 -9.95 -13.36 14.11
CA THR A 273 -9.63 -13.68 15.52
C THR A 273 -8.52 -14.75 15.62
N THR A 274 -8.52 -15.74 14.72
CA THR A 274 -7.46 -16.76 14.61
C THR A 274 -6.13 -16.14 14.19
N LEU A 275 -6.13 -15.17 13.28
CA LEU A 275 -4.94 -14.40 12.95
C LEU A 275 -4.40 -13.68 14.18
N MET A 276 -5.26 -13.00 14.92
CA MET A 276 -4.85 -12.27 16.12
C MET A 276 -4.30 -13.20 17.20
N SER A 277 -4.97 -14.31 17.51
CA SER A 277 -4.46 -15.28 18.49
C SER A 277 -3.09 -15.87 18.09
N ARG A 278 -2.84 -16.07 16.79
CA ARG A 278 -1.53 -16.49 16.28
C ARG A 278 -0.49 -15.40 16.33
N LEU A 279 -0.84 -14.14 16.09
CA LEU A 279 0.08 -13.01 16.27
C LEU A 279 0.52 -12.87 17.72
N TYR A 280 -0.39 -13.08 18.67
CA TYR A 280 -0.13 -12.93 20.11
C TYR A 280 0.78 -14.03 20.65
N SER A 281 0.55 -15.26 20.18
CA SER A 281 1.36 -16.43 20.56
C SER A 281 2.66 -16.54 19.77
N SER A 282 2.81 -15.82 18.67
CA SER A 282 4.03 -15.83 17.87
C SER A 282 5.11 -14.97 18.54
N GLN A 283 6.27 -15.57 18.81
CA GLN A 283 7.47 -14.85 19.24
C GLN A 283 8.07 -14.11 18.04
N LEU A 284 7.40 -13.06 17.59
CA LEU A 284 7.87 -12.22 16.49
C LEU A 284 9.06 -11.38 16.97
N THR A 285 10.12 -11.34 16.17
CA THR A 285 11.43 -10.77 16.58
C THR A 285 11.65 -9.34 16.13
N PHE A 286 10.68 -8.74 15.42
CA PHE A 286 10.79 -7.39 14.88
C PHE A 286 10.32 -6.31 15.85
N SER A 287 10.62 -5.04 15.56
CA SER A 287 10.22 -3.88 16.36
C SER A 287 9.37 -2.92 15.56
N LEU A 288 8.04 -3.01 15.74
CA LEU A 288 7.09 -2.16 15.02
C LEU A 288 7.15 -0.71 15.48
N ARG A 289 7.13 0.19 14.49
CA ARG A 289 6.95 1.63 14.65
C ARG A 289 5.55 2.08 14.27
N GLU A 290 4.94 1.43 13.28
CA GLU A 290 3.59 1.78 12.83
C GLU A 290 2.74 0.52 12.71
N LEU A 291 1.59 0.52 13.38
CA LEU A 291 0.60 -0.55 13.31
C LEU A 291 -0.73 0.01 12.81
N THR A 292 -1.29 -0.63 11.79
CA THR A 292 -2.64 -0.36 11.32
C THR A 292 -3.45 -1.65 11.24
N LEU A 293 -4.54 -1.72 12.00
CA LEU A 293 -5.50 -2.80 11.94
C LEU A 293 -6.82 -2.28 11.40
N GLU A 294 -7.38 -2.96 10.41
CA GLU A 294 -8.66 -2.59 9.80
C GLU A 294 -9.62 -3.77 9.62
N THR A 295 -10.92 -3.49 9.80
CA THR A 295 -12.04 -4.41 9.53
C THR A 295 -11.78 -5.83 10.03
N ALA A 296 -11.49 -5.98 11.33
CA ALA A 296 -11.11 -7.24 11.93
C ALA A 296 -11.81 -7.44 13.29
N HIS A 297 -12.04 -8.70 13.63
CA HIS A 297 -12.38 -9.13 14.99
C HIS A 297 -11.10 -9.57 15.70
N ILE A 298 -10.88 -9.09 16.92
CA ILE A 298 -9.60 -9.20 17.62
C ILE A 298 -9.62 -10.19 18.81
N GLY A 299 -10.80 -10.68 19.21
CA GLY A 299 -10.93 -11.51 20.41
C GLY A 299 -11.07 -10.63 21.65
N SER A 300 -10.00 -10.45 22.44
CA SER A 300 -10.07 -9.68 23.70
C SER A 300 -9.18 -8.43 23.71
N ALA A 301 -9.58 -7.43 24.50
CA ALA A 301 -8.78 -6.23 24.76
C ALA A 301 -7.46 -6.57 25.44
N ASP A 302 -7.46 -7.57 26.33
CA ASP A 302 -6.27 -8.02 27.05
C ASP A 302 -5.23 -8.63 26.10
N ALA A 303 -5.67 -9.46 25.16
CA ALA A 303 -4.77 -10.08 24.19
C ALA A 303 -4.20 -9.05 23.20
N LEU A 304 -5.01 -8.06 22.80
CA LEU A 304 -4.51 -6.92 22.04
C LEU A 304 -3.47 -6.12 22.83
N ASN A 305 -3.71 -5.88 24.11
CA ASN A 305 -2.76 -5.17 24.98
C ASN A 305 -1.44 -5.92 25.15
N GLU A 306 -1.48 -7.24 25.32
CA GLU A 306 -0.30 -8.11 25.41
C GLU A 306 0.54 -8.04 24.11
N PHE A 307 -0.12 -8.09 22.96
CA PHE A 307 0.54 -7.91 21.68
C PHE A 307 1.16 -6.53 21.52
N LEU A 308 0.42 -5.46 21.85
CA LEU A 308 0.94 -4.10 21.77
C LEU A 308 2.13 -3.89 22.73
N ALA A 309 2.11 -4.50 23.92
CA ALA A 309 3.18 -4.40 24.90
C ALA A 309 4.53 -4.94 24.37
N SER A 310 4.48 -5.89 23.42
CA SER A 310 5.69 -6.38 22.74
C SER A 310 6.42 -5.29 21.92
N PHE A 311 5.75 -4.16 21.66
CA PHE A 311 6.29 -3.02 20.92
C PHE A 311 6.27 -1.72 21.73
N GLU A 312 6.15 -1.79 23.06
CA GLU A 312 5.99 -0.64 23.96
C GLU A 312 7.01 0.48 23.68
N HIS A 313 8.28 0.12 23.50
CA HIS A 313 9.36 1.08 23.33
C HIS A 313 9.58 1.54 21.89
N SER A 314 9.01 0.86 20.89
CA SER A 314 9.25 1.16 19.47
C SER A 314 8.05 1.77 18.75
N LEU A 315 6.84 1.50 19.23
CA LEU A 315 5.61 1.87 18.53
C LEU A 315 5.36 3.38 18.59
N ALA A 316 5.37 4.02 17.42
CA ALA A 316 5.19 5.45 17.25
C ALA A 316 3.80 5.82 16.73
N LYS A 317 3.14 4.93 15.96
CA LYS A 317 1.83 5.20 15.39
C LYS A 317 0.92 3.99 15.47
N VAL A 318 -0.33 4.24 15.88
CA VAL A 318 -1.39 3.22 15.87
C VAL A 318 -2.64 3.72 15.17
N SER A 319 -3.23 2.86 14.34
CA SER A 319 -4.51 3.12 13.69
C SER A 319 -5.42 1.90 13.82
N PHE A 320 -6.61 2.12 14.37
CA PHE A 320 -7.66 1.11 14.48
C PHE A 320 -8.88 1.57 13.70
N ALA A 321 -9.24 0.86 12.64
CA ALA A 321 -10.38 1.22 11.79
C ALA A 321 -11.36 0.05 11.66
N ALA A 322 -12.62 0.25 12.02
CA ALA A 322 -13.64 -0.80 11.96
C ALA A 322 -13.25 -2.09 12.71
N ILE A 323 -12.61 -1.93 13.87
CA ILE A 323 -12.17 -3.04 14.70
C ILE A 323 -13.21 -3.40 15.75
N HIS A 324 -13.45 -4.70 15.93
CA HIS A 324 -14.34 -5.23 16.97
C HIS A 324 -13.54 -6.05 18.00
N ILE A 325 -13.78 -5.78 19.28
CA ILE A 325 -13.24 -6.57 20.39
C ILE A 325 -14.40 -7.35 21.02
N ASP A 326 -14.29 -8.67 21.07
CA ASP A 326 -15.36 -9.56 21.55
C ASP A 326 -15.47 -9.56 23.09
N SER A 327 -14.38 -9.26 23.81
CA SER A 327 -14.37 -9.10 25.27
C SER A 327 -13.43 -8.01 25.80
N GLY A 328 -13.87 -7.27 26.82
CA GLY A 328 -13.16 -6.12 27.37
C GLY A 328 -13.60 -4.78 26.74
N GLU A 329 -12.86 -3.71 27.02
CA GLU A 329 -13.25 -2.34 26.68
C GLU A 329 -12.12 -1.61 25.95
N TRP A 330 -12.46 -0.79 24.93
CA TRP A 330 -11.48 0.07 24.28
C TRP A 330 -10.79 1.07 25.22
N ALA A 331 -11.47 1.45 26.30
CA ALA A 331 -10.89 2.32 27.32
C ALA A 331 -9.64 1.70 27.97
N SER A 332 -9.58 0.37 28.14
CA SER A 332 -8.38 -0.29 28.67
C SER A 332 -7.23 -0.25 27.66
N VAL A 333 -7.52 -0.43 26.37
CA VAL A 333 -6.53 -0.34 25.28
C VAL A 333 -5.92 1.04 25.20
N PHE A 334 -6.72 2.10 25.27
CA PHE A 334 -6.21 3.47 25.25
C PHE A 334 -5.36 3.81 26.48
N ARG A 335 -5.76 3.38 27.68
CA ARG A 335 -4.93 3.54 28.91
C ARG A 335 -3.65 2.71 28.90
N ASN A 336 -3.60 1.63 28.14
CA ASN A 336 -2.38 0.87 27.97
C ASN A 336 -1.42 1.63 27.03
N LEU A 337 -1.93 2.09 25.89
CA LEU A 337 -1.18 2.88 24.92
C LEU A 337 -0.66 4.21 25.47
N SER A 338 -1.34 4.84 26.44
CA SER A 338 -0.88 6.09 27.07
C SER A 338 0.47 5.94 27.79
N LYS A 339 0.88 4.72 28.09
CA LYS A 339 2.17 4.39 28.73
C LYS A 339 3.33 4.25 27.74
N PHE A 340 3.06 4.28 26.43
CA PHE A 340 4.06 3.98 25.41
C PHE A 340 4.90 5.23 25.14
N PRO A 341 6.21 5.22 25.47
CA PRO A 341 7.03 6.44 25.45
C PRO A 341 7.30 6.99 24.04
N SER A 342 7.26 6.13 23.03
CA SER A 342 7.56 6.49 21.63
C SER A 342 6.33 6.86 20.82
N LEU A 343 5.13 6.68 21.36
CA LEU A 343 3.87 6.87 20.65
C LEU A 343 3.64 8.37 20.39
N THR A 344 3.34 8.74 19.16
CA THR A 344 3.09 10.13 18.75
C THR A 344 1.77 10.32 18.01
N ASP A 345 1.22 9.24 17.45
CA ASP A 345 0.02 9.28 16.62
C ASP A 345 -0.97 8.18 17.00
N VAL A 346 -2.24 8.57 17.17
CA VAL A 346 -3.36 7.65 17.31
C VAL A 346 -4.47 8.04 16.33
N SER A 347 -5.04 7.05 15.66
CA SER A 347 -6.21 7.21 14.80
C SER A 347 -7.22 6.11 15.08
N THR A 348 -8.49 6.49 15.19
CA THR A 348 -9.60 5.57 15.41
C THR A 348 -10.70 5.85 14.41
N TYR A 349 -11.30 4.77 13.90
CA TYR A 349 -12.50 4.84 13.09
C TYR A 349 -13.42 3.68 13.45
N PHE A 350 -14.69 3.96 13.73
CA PHE A 350 -15.75 2.95 13.81
C PHE A 350 -15.44 1.73 14.71
N LEU A 351 -15.08 1.97 15.97
CA LEU A 351 -14.73 0.89 16.90
C LEU A 351 -15.97 0.18 17.44
N GLY A 352 -15.88 -1.14 17.63
CA GLY A 352 -16.90 -1.97 18.24
C GLY A 352 -16.36 -2.78 19.42
N GLN A 353 -17.24 -3.17 20.31
CA GLN A 353 -16.93 -4.03 21.45
C GLN A 353 -18.08 -5.01 21.76
N ALA A 354 -17.86 -5.86 22.75
CA ALA A 354 -18.79 -6.87 23.25
C ALA A 354 -20.27 -6.44 23.27
N GLY A 355 -21.17 -7.37 22.94
CA GLY A 355 -22.61 -7.11 22.90
C GLY A 355 -23.05 -6.26 21.71
N SER A 356 -22.32 -6.30 20.59
CA SER A 356 -22.59 -5.53 19.37
C SER A 356 -22.61 -4.01 19.58
N GLN A 357 -21.97 -3.54 20.65
CA GLN A 357 -21.88 -2.12 20.96
C GLN A 357 -20.84 -1.46 20.06
N ARG A 358 -21.12 -0.22 19.66
CA ARG A 358 -20.19 0.64 18.93
C ARG A 358 -19.73 1.77 19.82
N ILE A 359 -18.51 2.24 19.61
CA ILE A 359 -17.90 3.34 20.37
C ILE A 359 -18.03 4.63 19.58
N HIS A 360 -18.37 5.70 20.29
CA HIS A 360 -18.22 7.06 19.79
C HIS A 360 -17.68 7.97 20.90
N PHE A 361 -17.20 9.15 20.50
CA PHE A 361 -16.53 10.09 21.40
C PHE A 361 -17.28 11.44 21.46
N PRO A 362 -18.43 11.52 22.16
CA PRO A 362 -19.25 12.72 22.16
C PRO A 362 -18.55 13.91 22.82
N ALA A 363 -17.75 13.68 23.86
CA ALA A 363 -17.05 14.75 24.58
C ALA A 363 -15.98 15.44 23.72
N VAL A 364 -15.39 14.75 22.72
CA VAL A 364 -14.46 15.38 21.75
C VAL A 364 -15.13 16.49 20.95
N LEU A 365 -16.44 16.39 20.70
CA LEU A 365 -17.19 17.45 20.01
C LEU A 365 -17.35 18.70 20.88
N GLN A 366 -17.38 18.54 22.20
CA GLN A 366 -17.59 19.62 23.17
C GLN A 366 -16.27 20.25 23.61
N ASP A 367 -15.26 19.42 23.88
CA ASP A 367 -13.91 19.80 24.24
C ASP A 367 -12.89 19.05 23.37
N PRO A 368 -12.55 19.58 22.18
CA PRO A 368 -11.57 18.95 21.30
C PRO A 368 -10.13 19.22 21.75
N VAL A 369 -9.90 20.09 22.74
CA VAL A 369 -8.55 20.48 23.16
C VAL A 369 -7.90 19.34 23.92
N VAL A 370 -6.67 18.98 23.57
CA VAL A 370 -5.89 17.96 24.31
C VAL A 370 -5.07 18.67 25.37
N ASP A 371 -4.20 19.58 24.92
CA ASP A 371 -3.36 20.40 25.79
C ASP A 371 -3.62 21.89 25.51
N PRO A 372 -4.21 22.64 26.47
CA PRO A 372 -4.46 24.07 26.32
C PRO A 372 -3.18 24.91 26.19
N VAL A 373 -2.07 24.49 26.81
CA VAL A 373 -0.78 25.19 26.80
C VAL A 373 -0.14 25.06 25.43
N LEU A 374 -0.10 23.84 24.89
CA LEU A 374 0.44 23.56 23.56
C LEU A 374 -0.56 23.86 22.43
N ARG A 375 -1.81 24.20 22.78
CA ARG A 375 -2.93 24.46 21.87
C ARG A 375 -3.18 23.30 20.89
N THR A 376 -2.91 22.08 21.33
CA THR A 376 -3.16 20.88 20.53
C THR A 376 -4.61 20.44 20.68
N LYS A 377 -5.16 19.83 19.62
CA LYS A 377 -6.56 19.40 19.58
C LYS A 377 -6.72 18.13 18.76
N PHE A 378 -7.77 17.37 19.07
CA PHE A 378 -8.20 16.26 18.23
C PHE A 378 -8.65 16.74 16.86
N SER A 379 -8.34 15.95 15.84
CA SER A 379 -9.04 15.95 14.57
C SER A 379 -10.16 14.92 14.64
N TYR A 380 -11.36 15.26 14.17
CA TYR A 380 -12.50 14.36 14.27
C TYR A 380 -13.50 14.56 13.14
N THR A 381 -14.26 13.50 12.87
CA THR A 381 -15.38 13.51 11.91
C THR A 381 -16.65 13.01 12.59
N VAL A 382 -17.73 13.76 12.40
CA VAL A 382 -19.06 13.45 12.91
C VAL A 382 -19.93 12.87 11.79
N LYS A 383 -20.60 11.75 12.05
CA LYS A 383 -21.66 11.23 11.17
C LYS A 383 -23.03 11.46 11.81
N LYS A 384 -24.02 11.86 10.99
CA LYS A 384 -25.42 11.98 11.41
C LYS A 384 -26.10 10.62 11.26
N PHE A 385 -26.72 10.15 12.33
CA PHE A 385 -27.61 8.99 12.36
C PHE A 385 -29.02 9.45 12.74
N ARG A 386 -30.02 8.58 12.54
CA ARG A 386 -31.40 8.84 12.99
C ARG A 386 -31.49 9.20 14.48
N GLN A 387 -30.63 8.58 15.29
CA GLN A 387 -30.56 8.73 16.74
C GLN A 387 -29.65 9.88 17.20
N GLY A 388 -29.14 10.71 16.28
CA GLY A 388 -28.28 11.85 16.58
C GLY A 388 -26.91 11.81 15.91
N GLN A 389 -26.07 12.77 16.27
CA GLN A 389 -24.70 12.90 15.78
C GLN A 389 -23.75 12.00 16.57
N ARG A 390 -22.83 11.32 15.87
CA ARG A 390 -21.82 10.46 16.49
C ARG A 390 -20.43 10.82 15.95
N THR A 391 -19.50 11.07 16.86
CA THR A 391 -18.06 11.25 16.55
C THR A 391 -17.42 9.88 16.40
N LEU A 392 -17.19 9.46 15.16
CA LEU A 392 -16.75 8.09 14.83
C LEU A 392 -15.33 8.01 14.31
N VAL A 393 -14.77 9.14 13.85
CA VAL A 393 -13.35 9.27 13.53
C VAL A 393 -12.77 10.21 14.57
N VAL A 394 -11.73 9.78 15.26
CA VAL A 394 -10.91 10.66 16.10
C VAL A 394 -9.45 10.34 15.85
N SER A 395 -8.66 11.36 15.59
CA SER A 395 -7.22 11.25 15.43
C SER A 395 -6.49 12.35 16.19
N TYR A 396 -5.28 12.03 16.64
CA TYR A 396 -4.36 12.95 17.29
C TYR A 396 -2.94 12.64 16.84
N SER A 397 -2.14 13.69 16.65
CA SER A 397 -0.73 13.61 16.31
C SER A 397 0.01 14.77 16.99
N GLY A 398 1.05 14.46 17.76
CA GLY A 398 1.89 15.47 18.40
C GLY A 398 2.16 15.22 19.89
N PRO A 399 2.78 16.20 20.58
CA PRO A 399 3.12 16.10 22.00
C PRO A 399 1.87 15.97 22.88
N GLY A 400 1.94 15.31 24.05
CA GLY A 400 0.76 15.11 24.91
C GLY A 400 -0.18 14.00 24.43
N ILE A 401 0.35 13.02 23.70
CA ILE A 401 -0.36 11.82 23.22
C ILE A 401 -0.90 10.96 24.35
N ASP A 402 -0.19 10.90 25.48
CA ASP A 402 -0.61 10.26 26.73
C ASP A 402 -1.90 10.90 27.25
N ILE A 403 -1.95 12.24 27.31
CA ILE A 403 -3.14 13.01 27.69
C ILE A 403 -4.28 12.74 26.69
N ALA A 404 -3.98 12.72 25.39
CA ALA A 404 -4.96 12.43 24.36
C ALA A 404 -5.58 11.04 24.55
N LEU A 405 -4.77 10.03 24.84
CA LEU A 405 -5.22 8.66 25.04
C LEU A 405 -6.04 8.49 26.33
N GLU A 406 -5.63 9.13 27.43
CA GLU A 406 -6.43 9.16 28.67
C GLU A 406 -7.78 9.85 28.45
N LYS A 407 -7.82 10.95 27.68
CA LYS A 407 -9.08 11.59 27.28
C LYS A 407 -9.93 10.67 26.41
N LEU A 408 -9.35 9.98 25.42
CA LEU A 408 -10.09 9.01 24.60
C LEU A 408 -10.67 7.88 25.45
N ALA A 409 -9.91 7.37 26.43
CA ALA A 409 -10.39 6.36 27.36
C ALA A 409 -11.58 6.84 28.20
N ALA A 410 -11.54 8.10 28.68
CA ALA A 410 -12.62 8.70 29.46
C ALA A 410 -13.85 9.08 28.61
N TYR A 411 -13.63 9.44 27.34
CA TYR A 411 -14.68 9.91 26.43
C TYR A 411 -15.36 8.78 25.65
N ALA A 412 -14.81 7.57 25.66
CA ALA A 412 -15.39 6.42 24.99
C ALA A 412 -16.80 6.12 25.55
N THR A 413 -17.82 6.28 24.69
CA THR A 413 -19.22 6.02 25.04
C THR A 413 -19.82 4.99 24.09
N HIS A 414 -20.67 4.11 24.61
CA HIS A 414 -21.32 3.05 23.84
C HIS A 414 -22.63 3.51 23.21
N TYR A 415 -22.91 2.99 22.02
CA TYR A 415 -24.23 3.04 21.42
C TYR A 415 -24.51 1.76 20.65
N SER A 416 -25.79 1.40 20.54
CA SER A 416 -26.23 0.28 19.73
C SER A 416 -26.75 0.81 18.39
N LEU A 417 -26.40 0.14 17.30
CA LEU A 417 -27.09 0.31 16.02
C LEU A 417 -28.39 -0.49 16.08
N THR A 418 -29.38 -0.01 16.84
CA THR A 418 -30.75 -0.51 16.70
C THR A 418 -31.32 0.08 15.41
N GLY A 419 -31.78 -0.80 14.51
CA GLY A 419 -32.28 -0.47 13.17
C GLY A 419 -33.49 0.46 13.15
#